data_AF-A0A939W8Z7-F1
#
_entry.id   AF-A0A939W8Z7-F1
#
_cell.length_a   1.000
_cell.length_b   1.000
_cell.length_c   1.000
_cell.angle_alpha   90.00
_cell.angle_beta   90.00
_cell.angle_gamma   90.00
#
_symmetry.space_group_name_H-M   'P 1'
#
loop_
_entity.id
_entity.type
_entity.pdbx_description
1 polymer ?
#
loop_
_entity_poly.entity_id
_entity_poly.type
_entity_poly.pdbx_seq_one_letter_code
_entity_poly.pdbx_strand_id
1 'polypeptide(L)'
;MKKQDNGDIIRGNLFTGIVVSELTDKEYHFSIDGSDVTVTQRVTSPKDDRKVLGFLFLMDKPSRFRLDVLIPQDCMNAQISLNDKELLGFFSKEIPEDPEYVEMSHCNDAAKYTPLAPGKFQSLNFRWESGDVLKCFFYY
;
A
#
# COMPACT_ATOMS: atom_id res chain seq x y z
N MET A 1 15.12 -9.12 27.05
CA MET A 1 14.22 -9.40 25.92
C MET A 1 14.97 -9.09 24.63
N LYS A 2 15.21 -10.09 23.78
CA LYS A 2 15.85 -9.89 22.47
C LYS A 2 14.82 -9.24 21.54
N LYS A 3 15.15 -8.08 20.97
CA LYS A 3 14.39 -7.50 19.86
C LYS A 3 14.49 -8.47 18.69
N GLN A 4 13.36 -9.00 18.27
CA GLN A 4 13.22 -9.67 16.99
C GLN A 4 13.32 -8.57 15.93
N ASP A 5 14.44 -8.49 15.23
CA ASP A 5 14.50 -7.70 14.00
C ASP A 5 13.65 -8.44 12.96
N ASN A 6 12.42 -7.96 12.79
CA ASN A 6 11.58 -8.37 11.67
C ASN A 6 12.22 -7.80 10.40
N GLY A 7 12.76 -8.67 9.54
CA GLY A 7 13.49 -8.31 8.32
C GLY A 7 12.70 -7.47 7.29
N ASP A 8 11.43 -7.19 7.56
CA ASP A 8 10.54 -6.36 6.75
C ASP A 8 10.60 -4.87 7.11
N ILE A 9 11.21 -4.51 8.26
CA ILE A 9 11.39 -3.11 8.66
C ILE A 9 12.78 -2.66 8.21
N ILE A 10 12.83 -1.74 7.24
CA ILE A 10 14.07 -1.12 6.79
C ILE A 10 14.34 0.12 7.64
N ARG A 11 15.50 0.18 8.27
CA ARG A 11 16.01 1.36 8.98
C ARG A 11 17.32 1.80 8.33
N GLY A 12 17.35 3.01 7.78
CA GLY A 12 18.56 3.67 7.31
C GLY A 12 18.76 5.00 8.04
N ASN A 13 19.93 5.61 7.88
CA ASN A 13 20.26 6.91 8.50
C ASN A 13 19.30 8.05 8.11
N LEU A 14 18.50 7.88 7.05
CA LEU A 14 17.60 8.91 6.50
C LEU A 14 16.13 8.47 6.43
N PHE A 15 15.80 7.20 6.69
CA PHE A 15 14.41 6.73 6.61
C PHE A 15 14.16 5.46 7.41
N THR A 16 12.93 5.34 7.94
CA THR A 16 12.34 4.07 8.40
C THR A 16 11.22 3.71 7.43
N GLY A 17 11.04 2.42 7.15
CA GLY A 17 9.95 1.97 6.28
C GLY A 17 9.62 0.50 6.43
N ILE A 18 8.53 0.11 5.78
CA ILE A 18 8.01 -1.25 5.72
C ILE A 18 8.12 -1.75 4.28
N VAL A 19 8.62 -2.97 4.10
CA VAL A 19 8.58 -3.68 2.82
C VAL A 19 7.55 -4.80 2.90
N VAL A 20 6.70 -4.86 1.88
CA VAL A 20 5.62 -5.83 1.76
C VAL A 20 5.80 -6.58 0.45
N SER A 21 6.38 -7.77 0.54
CA SER A 21 6.58 -8.69 -0.60
C SER A 21 5.55 -9.82 -0.65
N GLU A 22 4.78 -10.02 0.42
CA GLU A 22 3.86 -11.15 0.56
C GLU A 22 2.42 -10.68 0.80
N LEU A 23 1.48 -11.37 0.16
CA LEU A 23 0.04 -11.15 0.34
C LEU A 23 -0.49 -12.04 1.47
N THR A 24 -0.15 -11.68 2.71
CA THR A 24 -0.64 -12.35 3.92
C THR A 24 -1.10 -11.35 4.97
N ASP A 25 -1.95 -11.76 5.90
CA ASP A 25 -2.25 -10.92 7.07
C ASP A 25 -1.00 -10.74 7.94
N LYS A 26 -0.75 -9.52 8.39
CA LYS A 26 0.46 -9.18 9.17
C LYS A 26 0.28 -7.91 9.98
N GLU A 27 1.04 -7.78 11.07
CA GLU A 27 1.11 -6.54 11.84
C GLU A 27 2.58 -6.09 11.97
N TYR A 28 2.79 -4.79 11.84
CA TYR A 28 4.09 -4.16 11.95
C TYR A 28 4.08 -3.19 13.13
N HIS A 29 5.03 -3.34 14.06
CA HIS A 29 5.17 -2.46 15.20
C HIS A 29 6.57 -1.86 15.25
N PHE A 30 6.66 -0.53 15.30
CA PHE A 30 7.91 0.20 15.41
C PHE A 30 7.67 1.60 15.98
N SER A 31 8.75 2.35 16.22
CA SER A 31 8.67 3.74 16.66
C SER A 31 9.47 4.64 15.74
N ILE A 32 8.93 5.83 15.44
CA ILE A 32 9.57 6.91 14.68
C ILE A 32 9.50 8.19 15.51
N ASP A 33 10.67 8.79 15.78
CA ASP A 33 10.79 10.02 16.59
C ASP A 33 10.04 9.95 17.92
N GLY A 34 9.99 8.76 18.54
CA GLY A 34 9.26 8.49 19.78
C GLY A 34 7.74 8.39 19.66
N SER A 35 7.17 8.38 18.44
CA SER A 35 5.80 7.91 18.21
C SER A 35 5.81 6.41 18.04
N ASP A 36 4.97 5.70 18.77
CA ASP A 36 4.67 4.32 18.44
C ASP A 36 3.77 4.28 17.19
N VAL A 37 4.06 3.33 16.31
CA VAL A 37 3.37 3.11 15.04
C VAL A 37 3.03 1.63 14.94
N THR A 38 1.75 1.36 14.68
CA THR A 38 1.23 0.04 14.33
C THR A 38 0.60 0.11 12.95
N VAL A 39 1.00 -0.80 12.06
CA VAL A 39 0.37 -0.95 10.74
C VAL A 39 -0.20 -2.35 10.64
N THR A 40 -1.51 -2.45 10.45
CA THR A 40 -2.20 -3.73 10.27
C THR A 40 -2.42 -3.97 8.78
N GLN A 41 -1.84 -5.04 8.26
CA GLN A 41 -2.02 -5.54 6.90
C GLN A 41 -3.08 -6.66 6.89
N ARG A 42 -4.04 -6.56 5.97
CA ARG A 42 -5.06 -7.60 5.74
C ARG A 42 -5.21 -7.91 4.26
N VAL A 43 -5.42 -9.17 3.95
CA VAL A 43 -5.67 -9.64 2.58
C VAL A 43 -7.08 -10.18 2.48
N THR A 44 -7.78 -9.73 1.43
CA THR A 44 -9.11 -10.24 1.10
C THR A 44 -9.20 -10.56 -0.39
N SER A 45 -10.11 -11.48 -0.74
CA SER A 45 -10.41 -11.85 -2.13
C SER A 45 -11.91 -11.69 -2.34
N PRO A 46 -12.39 -10.49 -2.70
CA PRO A 46 -13.81 -10.25 -2.89
C PRO A 46 -14.38 -11.02 -4.10
N LYS A 47 -13.51 -11.37 -5.06
CA LYS A 47 -13.79 -12.22 -6.23
C LYS A 47 -12.58 -13.09 -6.52
N ASP A 48 -12.75 -14.10 -7.37
CA ASP A 48 -11.71 -15.09 -7.70
C ASP A 48 -10.56 -14.51 -8.55
N ASP A 49 -10.83 -13.46 -9.32
CA ASP A 49 -9.91 -12.79 -10.25
C ASP A 49 -9.10 -11.67 -9.60
N ARG A 50 -9.22 -11.46 -8.28
CA ARG A 50 -8.60 -10.31 -7.62
C ARG A 50 -8.27 -10.52 -6.14
N LYS A 51 -7.33 -9.72 -5.68
CA LYS A 51 -6.92 -9.63 -4.28
C LYS A 51 -6.85 -8.18 -3.85
N VAL A 52 -7.25 -7.92 -2.62
CA VAL A 52 -7.15 -6.62 -1.98
C VAL A 52 -6.22 -6.73 -0.78
N LEU A 53 -5.15 -5.94 -0.82
CA LEU A 53 -4.20 -5.77 0.28
C LEU A 53 -4.49 -4.44 0.96
N GLY A 54 -5.10 -4.51 2.15
CA GLY A 54 -5.46 -3.35 2.96
C GLY A 54 -4.43 -3.09 4.07
N PHE A 55 -4.16 -1.83 4.35
CA PHE A 55 -3.35 -1.37 5.47
C PHE A 55 -4.13 -0.36 6.30
N LEU A 56 -4.19 -0.57 7.61
CA LEU A 56 -4.66 0.40 8.59
C LEU A 56 -3.47 0.93 9.39
N PHE A 57 -3.30 2.25 9.40
CA PHE A 57 -2.23 2.91 10.12
C PHE A 57 -2.73 3.47 11.46
N LEU A 58 -2.07 3.11 12.55
CA LEU A 58 -2.38 3.58 13.91
C LEU A 58 -1.13 4.15 14.55
N MET A 59 -1.21 5.39 15.02
CA MET A 59 -0.08 6.09 15.65
C MET A 59 -0.56 7.21 16.57
N ASP A 60 0.27 7.59 17.54
CA ASP A 60 -0.04 8.66 18.50
C ASP A 60 0.07 10.05 17.88
N LYS A 61 1.03 10.24 16.96
CA LYS A 61 1.22 11.49 16.20
C LYS A 61 1.49 11.17 14.73
N PRO A 62 1.04 12.04 13.80
CA PRO A 62 1.31 11.84 12.38
C PRO A 62 2.81 11.68 12.10
N SER A 63 3.16 10.61 11.38
CA SER A 63 4.54 10.16 11.23
C SER A 63 4.88 9.95 9.75
N ARG A 64 6.09 10.35 9.34
CA ARG A 64 6.54 10.17 7.97
C ARG A 64 7.38 8.89 7.86
N PHE A 65 6.94 7.98 7.00
CA PHE A 65 7.70 6.78 6.67
C PHE A 65 7.29 6.23 5.31
N ARG A 66 8.15 5.35 4.80
CA ARG A 66 7.97 4.73 3.49
C ARG A 66 7.31 3.36 3.63
N LEU A 67 6.34 3.08 2.78
CA LEU A 67 5.81 1.75 2.54
C LEU A 67 6.16 1.34 1.12
N ASP A 68 6.79 0.18 0.97
CA ASP A 68 7.11 -0.42 -0.33
C ASP A 68 6.25 -1.67 -0.52
N VAL A 69 5.33 -1.63 -1.49
CA VAL A 69 4.45 -2.76 -1.79
C VAL A 69 4.88 -3.39 -3.11
N LEU A 70 5.19 -4.69 -3.09
CA LEU A 70 5.47 -5.44 -4.32
C LEU A 70 4.17 -5.64 -5.09
N ILE A 71 4.14 -5.15 -6.33
CA ILE A 71 3.05 -5.48 -7.26
C ILE A 71 3.28 -6.93 -7.74
N PRO A 72 2.30 -7.84 -7.62
CA PRO A 72 2.45 -9.23 -8.05
C PRO A 72 2.91 -9.34 -9.52
N GLN A 73 3.75 -10.32 -9.81
CA GLN A 73 4.39 -10.48 -11.13
C GLN A 73 3.38 -10.83 -12.24
N ASP A 74 2.33 -11.55 -11.86
CA ASP A 74 1.23 -12.06 -12.70
C ASP A 74 0.02 -11.11 -12.72
N CYS A 75 0.13 -9.93 -12.11
CA CYS A 75 -0.92 -8.93 -12.05
C CYS A 75 -1.18 -8.34 -13.45
N MET A 76 -2.40 -8.47 -13.97
CA MET A 76 -2.84 -7.84 -15.23
C MET A 76 -3.03 -6.35 -15.09
N ASN A 77 -3.53 -5.91 -13.94
CA ASN A 77 -3.71 -4.51 -13.61
C ASN A 77 -3.74 -4.28 -12.11
N ALA A 78 -3.48 -3.05 -11.66
CA ALA A 78 -3.58 -2.70 -10.25
C ALA A 78 -4.04 -1.26 -10.06
N GLN A 79 -4.68 -1.01 -8.93
CA GLN A 79 -5.06 0.33 -8.48
C GLN A 79 -4.69 0.46 -7.01
N ILE A 80 -4.33 1.67 -6.58
CA ILE A 80 -4.08 1.97 -5.17
C ILE A 80 -4.96 3.14 -4.76
N SER A 81 -5.62 2.99 -3.61
CA SER A 81 -6.41 4.06 -2.99
C SER A 81 -5.88 4.39 -1.60
N LEU A 82 -6.07 5.63 -1.18
CA LEU A 82 -5.85 6.12 0.18
C LEU A 82 -7.14 6.78 0.66
N ASN A 83 -7.69 6.29 1.77
CA ASN A 83 -8.96 6.73 2.34
C ASN A 83 -10.07 6.74 1.27
N ASP A 84 -10.16 5.63 0.54
CA ASP A 84 -11.10 5.36 -0.57
C ASP A 84 -10.97 6.29 -1.79
N LYS A 85 -9.99 7.21 -1.80
CA LYS A 85 -9.69 8.06 -2.95
C LYS A 85 -8.57 7.48 -3.80
N GLU A 86 -8.71 7.62 -5.12
CA GLU A 86 -7.70 7.14 -6.05
C GLU A 86 -6.36 7.83 -5.78
N LEU A 87 -5.34 7.02 -5.50
CA LEU A 87 -3.96 7.47 -5.37
C LEU A 87 -3.17 7.16 -6.63
N LEU A 88 -3.23 5.92 -7.10
CA LEU A 88 -2.61 5.47 -8.36
C LEU A 88 -3.61 4.64 -9.15
N GLY A 89 -3.83 5.03 -10.40
CA GLY A 89 -4.74 4.35 -11.33
C GLY A 89 -4.11 3.14 -12.02
N PHE A 90 -4.93 2.46 -12.81
CA PHE A 90 -4.58 1.33 -13.67
C PHE A 90 -3.36 1.59 -14.56
N PHE A 91 -2.48 0.59 -14.68
CA PHE A 91 -1.26 0.65 -15.51
C PHE A 91 -1.43 0.02 -16.89
N SER A 92 -2.45 -0.82 -17.08
CA SER A 92 -2.79 -1.40 -18.38
C SER A 92 -4.13 -0.86 -18.88
N LYS A 93 -4.37 -0.99 -20.20
CA LYS A 93 -5.65 -0.64 -20.83
C LYS A 93 -6.72 -1.71 -20.59
N GLU A 94 -6.33 -2.89 -20.12
CA GLU A 94 -7.22 -3.99 -19.79
C GLU A 94 -7.75 -3.75 -18.38
N ILE A 95 -8.86 -3.00 -18.31
CA ILE A 95 -9.54 -2.70 -17.06
C ILE A 95 -10.42 -3.91 -16.71
N PRO A 96 -10.33 -4.44 -15.48
CA PRO A 96 -11.15 -5.58 -15.04
C PRO A 96 -12.64 -5.22 -15.09
N GLU A 97 -13.48 -6.23 -15.32
CA GLU A 97 -14.93 -6.05 -15.23
C GLU A 97 -15.34 -5.75 -13.78
N ASP A 98 -16.15 -4.71 -13.58
CA ASP A 98 -16.65 -4.28 -12.27
C ASP A 98 -15.52 -4.14 -11.22
N PRO A 99 -14.60 -3.16 -11.39
CA PRO A 99 -13.50 -2.92 -10.45
C PRO A 99 -14.01 -2.43 -9.10
N GLU A 100 -13.19 -2.62 -8.07
CA GLU A 100 -13.49 -2.16 -6.73
C GLU A 100 -13.74 -0.65 -6.71
N TYR A 101 -14.72 -0.24 -5.91
CA TYR A 101 -15.07 1.16 -5.81
C TYR A 101 -13.92 1.99 -5.24
N VAL A 102 -13.54 3.03 -5.98
CA VAL A 102 -12.57 4.05 -5.58
C VAL A 102 -13.11 5.41 -6.04
N GLU A 103 -13.12 6.40 -5.15
CA GLU A 103 -13.49 7.77 -5.50
C GLU A 103 -12.42 8.38 -6.41
N MET A 104 -12.78 8.65 -7.67
CA MET A 104 -11.84 9.21 -8.63
C MET A 104 -11.60 10.69 -8.40
N SER A 105 -10.33 11.07 -8.26
CA SER A 105 -9.92 12.47 -8.26
C SER A 105 -9.93 13.00 -9.71
N HIS A 106 -10.83 13.94 -10.01
CA HIS A 106 -10.92 14.60 -11.33
C HIS A 106 -9.89 15.74 -11.45
N CYS A 107 -8.60 15.40 -11.51
CA CYS A 107 -7.58 16.35 -11.93
C CYS A 107 -7.19 16.06 -13.39
N ASN A 108 -7.67 16.90 -14.30
CA ASN A 108 -7.35 16.99 -15.75
C ASN A 108 -6.84 15.70 -16.41
N ASP A 109 -7.74 15.02 -17.13
CA ASP A 109 -7.56 13.74 -17.86
C ASP A 109 -6.58 13.76 -19.05
N ALA A 110 -5.52 14.58 -19.01
CA ALA A 110 -4.42 14.48 -19.94
C ALA A 110 -3.52 13.30 -19.53
N ALA A 111 -3.87 12.09 -20.01
CA ALA A 111 -3.11 10.85 -19.87
C ALA A 111 -2.54 10.60 -18.46
N LYS A 112 -3.36 10.03 -17.56
CA LYS A 112 -2.90 9.57 -16.24
C LYS A 112 -1.74 8.58 -16.41
N TYR A 113 -0.53 9.01 -16.10
CA TYR A 113 0.64 8.16 -16.01
C TYR A 113 0.69 7.53 -14.61
N THR A 114 0.85 6.21 -14.54
CA THR A 114 1.02 5.49 -13.27
C THR A 114 2.40 4.82 -13.22
N PRO A 115 3.10 4.89 -12.08
CA PRO A 115 4.37 4.20 -11.87
C PRO A 115 4.21 2.70 -11.57
N LEU A 116 2.97 2.21 -11.43
CA LEU A 116 2.70 0.80 -11.13
C LEU A 116 3.17 -0.09 -12.28
N ALA A 117 3.81 -1.21 -11.94
CA ALA A 117 4.19 -2.24 -12.89
C ALA A 117 4.32 -3.60 -12.18
N PRO A 118 3.91 -4.71 -12.81
CA PRO A 118 4.07 -6.05 -12.25
C PRO A 118 5.53 -6.36 -11.90
N GLY A 119 5.74 -7.04 -10.76
CA GLY A 119 7.08 -7.44 -10.30
C GLY A 119 7.94 -6.32 -9.73
N LYS A 120 7.41 -5.08 -9.66
CA LYS A 120 8.13 -3.92 -9.10
C LYS A 120 7.53 -3.49 -7.78
N PHE A 121 8.38 -2.94 -6.92
CA PHE A 121 7.91 -2.26 -5.72
C PHE A 121 7.34 -0.89 -6.07
N GLN A 122 6.12 -0.63 -5.59
CA GLN A 122 5.57 0.70 -5.53
C GLN A 122 5.92 1.33 -4.17
N SER A 123 6.69 2.42 -4.21
CA SER A 123 7.06 3.19 -3.03
C SER A 123 6.05 4.28 -2.73
N LEU A 124 5.56 4.30 -1.50
CA LEU A 124 4.61 5.29 -0.98
C LEU A 124 5.26 5.96 0.24
N ASN A 125 5.65 7.23 0.09
CA ASN A 125 6.30 7.99 1.14
C ASN A 125 5.41 9.18 1.53
N PHE A 126 4.58 8.97 2.56
CA PHE A 126 3.64 9.96 3.05
C PHE A 126 3.97 10.34 4.50
N ARG A 127 3.42 11.48 4.91
CA ARG A 127 3.13 11.71 6.33
C ARG A 127 1.78 11.05 6.58
N TRP A 128 1.81 9.90 7.24
CA TRP A 128 0.62 9.14 7.58
C TRP A 128 -0.05 9.73 8.81
N GLU A 129 -1.38 9.62 8.85
CA GLU A 129 -2.21 9.98 9.97
C GLU A 129 -2.83 8.72 10.58
N SER A 130 -3.16 8.79 11.87
CA SER A 130 -3.83 7.68 12.55
C SER A 130 -5.24 7.52 11.97
N GLY A 131 -5.58 6.29 11.58
CA GLY A 131 -6.82 5.99 10.88
C GLY A 131 -6.72 6.01 9.36
N ASP A 132 -5.56 6.37 8.78
CA ASP A 132 -5.36 6.22 7.33
C ASP A 132 -5.58 4.76 6.92
N VAL A 133 -6.25 4.58 5.78
CA VAL A 133 -6.51 3.29 5.16
C VAL A 133 -5.98 3.29 3.74
N LEU A 134 -4.95 2.49 3.47
CA LEU A 134 -4.44 2.26 2.12
C LEU A 134 -4.97 0.92 1.62
N LYS A 135 -5.48 0.87 0.38
CA LYS A 135 -5.86 -0.39 -0.27
C LYS A 135 -5.17 -0.51 -1.61
N CYS A 136 -4.50 -1.63 -1.82
CA CYS A 136 -3.96 -2.04 -3.12
C CYS A 136 -4.86 -3.13 -3.69
N PHE A 137 -5.42 -2.87 -4.87
CA PHE A 137 -6.25 -3.81 -5.62
C PHE A 137 -5.37 -4.44 -6.72
N PHE A 138 -5.29 -5.76 -6.74
CA PHE A 138 -4.53 -6.54 -7.71
C PHE A 138 -5.48 -7.43 -8.50
N TYR A 139 -5.46 -7.30 -9.83
CA TYR A 139 -6.35 -7.99 -10.76
C TYR A 139 -5.53 -8.93 -11.65
N TYR A 140 -6.05 -10.14 -11.88
CA TYR A 140 -5.36 -11.26 -12.55
C TYR A 140 -6.17 -11.83 -13.71
#